data_AF-A0A0F9C565-F1
#
_entry.id   AF-A0A0F9C565-F1
#
_cell.length_a   1.000
_cell.length_b   1.000
_cell.length_c   1.000
_cell.angle_alpha   90.00
_cell.angle_beta   90.00
_cell.angle_gamma   90.00
#
_symmetry.space_group_name_H-M   'P 1'
#
loop_
_entity.id
_entity.type
_entity.pdbx_description
1 polymer ?
#
loop_
_entity_poly.entity_id
_entity_poly.type
_entity_poly.pdbx_seq_one_letter_code
_entity_poly.pdbx_strand_id
1 'polypeptide(L)'
;MTWLPKMLWKISCWILKGVTFFLPPLKRNRPRTTAPSSREEKYMTREEHLDWCKKRAMEYVETNDLSRAVTSMLSDLGKHPDTKKSLEWAGPLGVGILLMRDKRRVVEFIQGFN
;
A
#
# COMPACT_ATOMS: atom_id res chain seq x y z
N MET A 1 -10.08 -39.98 22.34
CA MET A 1 -10.55 -38.75 23.02
C MET A 1 -9.33 -38.08 23.65
N THR A 2 -8.78 -37.10 22.91
CA THR A 2 -8.63 -35.67 23.28
C THR A 2 -7.31 -35.40 24.03
N TRP A 3 -6.23 -35.16 23.30
CA TRP A 3 -5.71 -33.83 22.89
C TRP A 3 -5.11 -33.01 24.05
N LEU A 4 -3.78 -32.97 24.09
CA LEU A 4 -2.97 -32.05 24.92
C LEU A 4 -3.00 -30.62 24.34
N PRO A 5 -3.17 -29.55 25.14
CA PRO A 5 -3.00 -28.18 24.68
C PRO A 5 -1.63 -27.63 25.10
N LYS A 6 -0.71 -27.46 24.15
CA LYS A 6 0.51 -26.64 24.33
C LYS A 6 0.82 -25.88 23.04
N MET A 7 -0.05 -24.93 22.69
CA MET A 7 0.23 -23.94 21.65
C MET A 7 0.42 -22.57 22.31
N LEU A 8 1.60 -22.36 22.89
CA LEU A 8 2.02 -21.06 23.42
C LEU A 8 3.56 -21.04 23.47
N TRP A 9 4.25 -21.20 22.31
CA TRP A 9 5.66 -20.80 22.19
C TRP A 9 6.28 -20.81 20.76
N LYS A 10 5.64 -20.29 19.71
CA LYS A 10 6.38 -20.05 18.43
C LYS A 10 6.00 -18.75 17.75
N ILE A 11 6.30 -17.64 18.44
CA ILE A 11 6.43 -16.29 17.85
C ILE A 11 7.92 -15.87 17.71
N SER A 12 8.87 -16.77 17.98
CA SER A 12 10.31 -16.44 17.84
C SER A 12 10.99 -17.26 16.74
N CYS A 13 11.88 -16.58 16.00
CA CYS A 13 12.87 -17.09 15.04
C CYS A 13 12.41 -17.30 13.58
N TRP A 14 11.96 -16.24 12.92
CA TRP A 14 12.41 -15.99 11.54
C TRP A 14 13.84 -15.42 11.62
N ILE A 15 14.84 -16.30 11.67
CA ILE A 15 16.26 -16.07 11.34
C ILE A 15 16.94 -17.45 11.51
N LEU A 16 17.80 -17.82 10.56
CA LEU A 16 18.63 -19.04 10.48
C LEU A 16 17.93 -20.32 9.97
N LYS A 17 17.93 -20.48 8.64
CA LYS A 17 18.48 -21.67 7.95
C LYS A 17 18.48 -21.43 6.43
N GLY A 18 19.68 -21.34 5.86
CA GLY A 18 19.90 -21.24 4.43
C GLY A 18 19.35 -22.47 3.70
N VAL A 19 18.40 -22.22 2.81
CA VAL A 19 18.02 -23.12 1.73
C VAL A 19 18.18 -22.29 0.46
N THR A 20 19.24 -22.57 -0.29
CA THR A 20 19.45 -22.03 -1.63
C THR A 20 18.42 -22.69 -2.56
N PHE A 21 17.23 -22.09 -2.62
CA PHE A 21 16.21 -22.44 -3.58
C PHE A 21 16.66 -21.89 -4.94
N PHE A 22 17.27 -22.75 -5.75
CA PHE A 22 17.56 -22.49 -7.15
C PHE A 22 16.22 -22.40 -7.91
N LEU A 23 15.64 -21.20 -7.93
CA LEU A 23 14.51 -20.86 -8.81
C LEU A 23 15.04 -20.66 -10.23
N PRO A 24 14.52 -21.36 -11.25
CA PRO A 24 14.79 -21.01 -12.63
C PRO A 24 14.24 -19.61 -12.93
N PRO A 25 14.90 -18.82 -13.81
CA PRO A 25 14.43 -17.48 -14.14
C PRO A 25 13.10 -17.57 -14.88
N LEU A 26 12.01 -17.20 -14.20
CA LEU A 26 10.73 -16.94 -14.84
C LEU A 26 10.92 -15.72 -15.76
N LYS A 27 11.17 -15.96 -17.05
CA LYS A 27 11.01 -14.95 -18.10
C LYS A 27 9.54 -14.54 -18.13
N ARG A 28 9.19 -13.53 -17.31
CA ARG A 28 7.91 -12.83 -17.44
C ARG A 28 7.93 -12.06 -18.75
N ASN A 29 7.42 -12.65 -19.82
CA ASN A 29 6.86 -11.90 -20.95
C ASN A 29 5.57 -11.22 -20.47
N ARG A 30 5.73 -10.14 -19.67
CA ARG A 30 4.66 -9.17 -19.51
C ARG A 30 4.74 -8.22 -20.70
N PRO A 31 3.63 -7.91 -21.40
CA PRO A 31 3.64 -6.80 -22.33
C PRO A 31 4.20 -5.59 -21.57
N ARG A 32 5.19 -4.94 -22.17
CA ARG A 32 5.79 -3.73 -21.62
C ARG A 32 4.71 -2.66 -21.64
N THR A 33 3.90 -2.59 -20.58
CA THR A 33 3.24 -1.34 -20.22
C THR A 33 4.35 -0.32 -20.19
N THR A 34 4.28 0.67 -21.07
CA THR A 34 5.19 1.81 -21.10
C THR A 34 5.08 2.49 -19.74
N ALA A 35 5.90 2.05 -18.80
CA ALA A 35 6.08 2.73 -17.54
C ALA A 35 6.53 4.15 -17.89
N PRO A 36 5.82 5.19 -17.43
CA PRO A 36 6.19 6.56 -17.72
C PRO A 36 7.65 6.74 -17.30
N SER A 37 8.47 7.24 -18.23
CA SER A 37 9.88 7.49 -17.95
C SER A 37 9.95 8.46 -16.77
N SER A 38 10.97 8.34 -15.93
CA SER A 38 11.24 9.15 -14.73
C SER A 38 11.30 10.69 -14.94
N ARG A 39 10.97 11.19 -16.14
CA ARG A 39 10.85 12.62 -16.47
C ARG A 39 9.43 13.18 -16.31
N GLU A 40 8.39 12.36 -16.29
CA GLU A 40 6.99 12.85 -16.19
C GLU A 40 6.58 13.23 -14.75
N GLU A 41 7.22 12.66 -13.72
CA GLU A 41 6.98 13.03 -12.30
C GLU A 41 7.23 14.51 -11.99
N LYS A 42 8.01 15.21 -12.83
CA LYS A 42 8.33 16.64 -12.63
C LYS A 42 7.21 17.59 -13.08
N TYR A 43 6.20 17.11 -13.80
CA TYR A 43 5.23 17.97 -14.48
C TYR A 43 3.79 17.87 -13.97
N MET A 44 3.46 16.88 -13.14
CA MET A 44 2.14 16.86 -12.52
C MET A 44 2.04 17.97 -11.49
N THR A 45 0.98 18.77 -11.56
CA THR A 45 0.68 19.70 -10.48
C THR A 45 0.33 18.92 -9.21
N ARG A 46 0.35 19.62 -8.07
CA ARG A 46 -0.05 19.04 -6.80
C ARG A 46 -1.46 18.44 -6.87
N GLU A 47 -2.39 19.12 -7.53
CA GLU A 47 -3.79 18.71 -7.69
C GLU A 47 -3.89 17.46 -8.58
N GLU A 48 -3.19 17.45 -9.71
CA GLU A 48 -3.16 16.29 -10.63
C GLU A 48 -2.57 15.05 -9.94
N HIS A 49 -1.51 15.25 -9.13
CA HIS A 49 -0.92 14.18 -8.35
C HIS A 49 -1.89 13.64 -7.31
N LEU A 50 -2.62 14.50 -6.61
CA LEU A 50 -3.63 14.08 -5.63
C LEU A 50 -4.79 13.32 -6.28
N ASP A 51 -5.29 13.79 -7.43
CA ASP A 51 -6.34 13.10 -8.16
C ASP A 51 -5.89 11.73 -8.66
N TRP A 52 -4.65 11.62 -9.12
CA TRP A 52 -4.03 10.36 -9.46
C TRP A 52 -3.95 9.41 -8.24
N CYS A 53 -3.49 9.91 -7.09
CA CYS A 53 -3.43 9.13 -5.85
C CYS A 53 -4.82 8.62 -5.44
N LYS A 54 -5.83 9.49 -5.47
CA LYS A 54 -7.22 9.15 -5.11
C LYS A 54 -7.80 8.08 -6.01
N LYS A 55 -7.69 8.26 -7.33
CA LYS A 55 -8.21 7.31 -8.32
C LYS A 55 -7.63 5.91 -8.09
N ARG A 56 -6.31 5.82 -7.91
CA ARG A 56 -5.59 4.57 -7.67
C ARG A 56 -5.97 3.93 -6.34
N ALA A 57 -6.17 4.71 -5.28
CA ALA A 57 -6.62 4.19 -3.98
C ALA A 57 -8.06 3.67 -4.06
N MET A 58 -8.94 4.31 -4.83
CA MET A 58 -10.33 3.90 -5.01
C MET A 58 -10.49 2.55 -5.72
N GLU A 59 -9.59 2.19 -6.65
CA GLU A 59 -9.57 0.84 -7.27
C GLU A 59 -9.46 -0.28 -6.22
N TYR A 60 -8.70 -0.04 -5.13
CA TYR A 60 -8.60 -0.98 -4.02
C TYR A 60 -9.83 -0.97 -3.11
N VAL A 61 -10.52 0.17 -2.99
CA VAL A 61 -11.80 0.27 -2.28
C VAL A 61 -12.89 -0.53 -3.00
N GLU A 62 -12.92 -0.49 -4.32
CA GLU A 62 -13.85 -1.27 -5.16
C GLU A 62 -13.67 -2.78 -4.95
N THR A 63 -12.42 -3.23 -4.85
CA THR A 63 -12.07 -4.63 -4.56
C THR A 63 -12.11 -5.00 -3.07
N ASN A 64 -12.53 -4.07 -2.22
CA ASN A 64 -12.63 -4.22 -0.76
C ASN A 64 -11.29 -4.50 -0.05
N ASP A 65 -10.16 -4.19 -0.68
CA ASP A 65 -8.82 -4.25 -0.08
C ASP A 65 -8.47 -2.90 0.56
N LEU A 66 -9.11 -2.64 1.72
CA LEU A 66 -8.98 -1.36 2.44
C LEU A 66 -7.54 -1.06 2.86
N SER A 67 -6.80 -2.11 3.28
CA SER A 67 -5.39 -2.00 3.65
C SER A 67 -4.56 -1.48 2.49
N ARG A 68 -4.79 -2.04 1.30
CA ARG A 68 -4.09 -1.62 0.10
C ARG A 68 -4.52 -0.24 -0.40
N ALA A 69 -5.77 0.14 -0.22
CA ALA A 69 -6.26 1.48 -0.53
C ALA A 69 -5.53 2.57 0.25
N VAL A 70 -5.42 2.40 1.58
CA VAL A 70 -4.74 3.39 2.43
C VAL A 70 -3.23 3.36 2.19
N THR A 71 -2.62 2.17 2.12
CA THR A 71 -1.16 2.07 1.90
C THR A 71 -0.74 2.58 0.52
N SER A 72 -1.55 2.40 -0.54
CA SER A 72 -1.28 3.00 -1.84
C SER A 72 -1.33 4.52 -1.77
N MET A 73 -2.38 5.09 -1.16
CA MET A 73 -2.51 6.55 -0.98
C MET A 73 -1.29 7.14 -0.26
N LEU A 74 -0.90 6.56 0.88
CA LEU A 74 0.25 7.02 1.67
C LEU A 74 1.57 6.89 0.89
N SER A 75 1.76 5.79 0.17
CA SER A 75 2.96 5.59 -0.65
C SER A 75 3.04 6.58 -1.81
N ASP A 76 1.90 6.92 -2.40
CA ASP A 76 1.81 7.80 -3.56
C ASP A 76 1.99 9.28 -3.16
N LEU A 77 1.48 9.70 -1.99
CA LEU A 77 1.72 11.04 -1.41
C LEU A 77 3.21 11.36 -1.22
N GLY A 78 4.04 10.35 -0.93
CA GLY A 78 5.48 10.52 -0.73
C GLY A 78 6.30 10.79 -2.01
N LYS A 79 5.68 10.64 -3.20
CA LYS A 79 6.36 10.77 -4.50
C LYS A 79 6.43 12.22 -4.99
N HIS A 80 5.48 13.06 -4.62
CA HIS A 80 5.46 14.46 -5.03
C HIS A 80 5.94 15.36 -3.86
N PRO A 81 6.84 16.32 -4.11
CA PRO A 81 7.42 17.16 -3.05
C PRO A 81 6.36 17.93 -2.27
N ASP A 82 5.33 18.45 -2.94
CA ASP A 82 4.29 19.29 -2.30
C ASP A 82 3.28 18.49 -1.46
N THR A 83 3.14 17.18 -1.71
CA THR A 83 2.24 16.31 -0.94
C THR A 83 2.97 15.49 0.11
N LYS A 84 4.31 15.47 0.06
CA LYS A 84 5.14 14.71 0.99
C LYS A 84 4.94 15.16 2.44
N LYS A 85 4.75 16.46 2.67
CA LYS A 85 4.44 16.98 4.01
C LYS A 85 3.12 16.44 4.55
N SER A 86 2.16 16.13 3.67
CA SER A 86 0.89 15.56 4.08
C SER A 86 1.00 14.16 4.65
N LEU A 87 2.07 13.43 4.31
CA LEU A 87 2.33 12.09 4.84
C LEU A 87 2.49 12.08 6.37
N GLU A 88 3.03 13.16 6.96
CA GLU A 88 3.27 13.26 8.39
C GLU A 88 1.98 13.14 9.21
N TRP A 89 0.89 13.77 8.75
CA TRP A 89 -0.41 13.68 9.40
C TRP A 89 -1.28 12.55 8.84
N ALA A 90 -1.15 12.25 7.55
CA ALA A 90 -1.95 11.21 6.89
C ALA A 90 -1.57 9.80 7.35
N GLY A 91 -0.30 9.56 7.69
CA GLY A 91 0.18 8.24 8.12
C GLY A 91 -0.54 7.73 9.38
N PRO A 92 -0.46 8.44 10.52
CA PRO A 92 -1.14 8.03 11.75
C PRO A 92 -2.67 7.92 11.59
N LEU A 93 -3.29 8.86 10.87
CA LEU A 93 -4.73 8.82 10.60
C LEU A 93 -5.13 7.63 9.73
N GLY A 94 -4.36 7.35 8.69
CA GLY A 94 -4.58 6.21 7.81
C GLY A 94 -4.51 4.88 8.57
N VAL A 95 -3.53 4.72 9.46
CA VAL A 95 -3.44 3.55 10.35
C VAL A 95 -4.67 3.45 11.26
N GLY A 96 -5.08 4.55 11.89
CA GLY A 96 -6.27 4.57 12.75
C GLY A 96 -7.54 4.14 12.02
N ILE A 97 -7.74 4.60 10.79
CA ILE A 97 -8.90 4.26 9.96
C ILE A 97 -8.87 2.79 9.52
N LEU A 98 -7.69 2.26 9.17
CA LEU A 98 -7.52 0.84 8.86
C LEU A 98 -7.92 -0.07 10.02
N LEU A 99 -7.58 0.31 11.26
CA LEU A 99 -7.93 -0.47 12.45
C LEU A 99 -9.45 -0.52 12.69
N MET A 100 -10.19 0.52 12.28
CA MET A 100 -11.65 0.55 12.36
C MET A 100 -12.33 -0.38 11.35
N ARG A 101 -11.63 -0.77 10.28
CA ARG A 101 -12.13 -1.64 9.20
C ARG A 101 -13.44 -1.16 8.57
N ASP A 102 -13.67 0.15 8.57
CA ASP A 102 -14.87 0.77 8.01
C ASP A 102 -14.56 1.32 6.61
N LYS A 103 -15.18 0.70 5.60
CA LYS A 103 -15.04 1.11 4.19
C LYS A 103 -15.43 2.57 3.97
N ARG A 104 -16.46 3.07 4.65
CA ARG A 104 -16.93 4.44 4.46
C ARG A 104 -15.88 5.44 4.91
N ARG A 105 -15.26 5.20 6.07
CA ARG A 105 -14.18 6.05 6.59
C ARG A 105 -12.93 6.04 5.70
N VAL A 106 -12.63 4.90 5.09
CA VAL A 106 -11.53 4.82 4.11
C VAL A 106 -11.83 5.69 2.88
N VAL A 107 -13.07 5.67 2.38
CA VAL A 107 -13.49 6.55 1.27
C VAL A 107 -13.40 8.02 1.67
N GLU A 108 -13.95 8.38 2.83
CA GLU A 108 -13.91 9.74 3.37
C GLU A 108 -12.47 10.24 3.54
N PHE A 109 -11.57 9.38 4.04
CA PHE A 109 -10.15 9.67 4.16
C PHE A 109 -9.50 9.96 2.81
N ILE A 110 -9.70 9.09 1.82
CA ILE A 110 -9.10 9.25 0.48
C ILE A 110 -9.61 10.51 -0.20
N GLN A 111 -10.92 10.76 -0.17
CA GLN A 111 -11.54 11.91 -0.83
C GLN A 111 -11.29 13.23 -0.11
N GLY A 112 -11.00 13.19 1.20
CA GLY A 112 -10.78 14.36 2.05
C GLY A 112 -9.47 15.12 1.78
N PHE A 113 -8.57 14.60 0.95
CA PHE A 113 -7.36 15.33 0.55
C PHE A 113 -7.73 16.43 -0.45
N ASN A 114 -7.38 17.67 -0.15
CA ASN A 114 -7.47 18.82 -1.05
C ASN A 114 -6.09 19.42 -1.23
#